data_AF-A0A945SI25-F1
#
_entry.id   AF-A0A945SI25-F1
#
_cell.length_a   1.000
_cell.length_b   1.000
_cell.length_c   1.000
_cell.angle_alpha   90.00
_cell.angle_beta   90.00
_cell.angle_gamma   90.00
#
_symmetry.space_group_name_H-M   'P 1'
#
loop_
_entity.id
_entity.type
_entity.pdbx_description
1 polymer ?
#
loop_
_entity_poly.entity_id
_entity_poly.type
_entity_poly.pdbx_seq_one_letter_code
_entity_poly.pdbx_strand_id
1 'polypeptide(L)' 'TERRFYLANEVIQEVRERGTDFYFELTLNDVWVWDVYRSDRFVTSVKVLTFKDVNVEELGSKDLKLPRELALDE' A
#
# COMPACT_ATOMS: atom_id res chain seq x y z
N THR A 1 9.00 9.60 -14.89
CA THR A 1 8.00 8.52 -14.70
C THR A 1 8.54 7.58 -13.66
N GLU A 2 8.33 7.91 -12.40
CA GLU A 2 8.89 7.14 -11.28
C GLU A 2 7.79 6.22 -10.77
N ARG A 3 7.95 4.92 -11.00
CA ARG A 3 7.04 3.90 -10.47
C ARG A 3 7.21 3.87 -8.95
N ARG A 4 6.33 4.54 -8.22
CA ARG A 4 6.21 4.38 -6.77
C ARG A 4 5.46 3.09 -6.49
N PHE A 5 5.98 2.30 -5.56
CA PHE A 5 5.29 1.13 -5.03
C PHE A 5 4.94 1.39 -3.58
N TYR A 6 3.76 0.93 -3.18
CA TYR A 6 3.24 1.10 -1.84
C TYR A 6 2.95 -0.29 -1.28
N LEU A 7 3.38 -0.54 -0.05
CA LEU A 7 2.92 -1.65 0.75
C LEU A 7 2.11 -1.04 1.90
N ALA A 8 0.83 -1.39 2.01
CA ALA A 8 -0.06 -0.84 3.02
C ALA A 8 -0.81 -1.97 3.71
N ASN A 9 -1.21 -1.75 4.96
CA ASN A 9 -2.09 -2.67 5.66
C ASN A 9 -3.53 -2.56 5.15
N GLU A 10 -3.94 -1.36 4.73
CA GLU A 10 -5.27 -1.09 4.20
C GLU A 10 -5.17 -0.19 2.97
N VAL A 11 -6.03 -0.46 1.98
CA VAL A 11 -6.22 0.36 0.79
C VAL A 11 -7.70 0.47 0.47
N ILE A 12 -8.16 1.71 0.30
CA ILE A 12 -9.50 2.03 -0.19
C ILE A 12 -9.34 2.70 -1.55
N GLN A 13 -9.92 2.09 -2.59
CA GLN A 13 -9.96 2.66 -3.94
C GLN A 13 -11.36 3.19 -4.22
N GLU A 14 -11.43 4.44 -4.66
CA GLU A 14 -12.65 5.10 -5.12
C GLU A 14 -12.47 5.59 -6.57
N VAL A 15 -13.54 5.50 -7.36
CA VAL A 15 -13.61 6.15 -8.67
C VAL A 15 -14.30 7.50 -8.49
N ARG A 16 -13.63 8.57 -8.90
CA ARG A 16 -14.15 9.93 -8.83
C ARG A 16 -14.47 10.41 -10.24
N GLU A 17 -15.75 10.62 -10.51
CA GLU A 17 -16.23 11.18 -11.77
C GLU A 17 -16.03 12.70 -11.83
N ARG A 18 -15.61 13.22 -12.99
CA ARG A 18 -15.43 14.64 -13.25
C ARG A 18 -15.89 14.99 -14.66
N GLY A 19 -17.19 15.25 -14.78
CA GLY A 19 -17.79 15.63 -16.06
C GLY A 19 -17.73 14.49 -17.06
N THR A 20 -16.85 14.61 -18.06
CA THR A 20 -16.64 13.59 -19.10
C THR A 20 -15.47 12.65 -18.82
N ASP A 21 -14.79 12.80 -17.68
CA ASP A 21 -13.59 12.04 -17.34
C ASP A 21 -13.70 11.48 -15.90
N PHE A 22 -12.77 10.61 -15.52
CA PHE A 22 -12.68 10.06 -14.16
C PHE A 22 -11.23 9.92 -13.72
N TYR A 23 -11.02 9.81 -12.41
CA TYR A 23 -9.73 9.44 -11.84
C TYR A 23 -9.91 8.46 -10.69
N PHE A 24 -8.86 7.72 -10.38
CA PHE A 24 -8.80 6.86 -9.21
C PHE A 24 -8.23 7.66 -8.04
N GLU A 25 -8.94 7.59 -6.92
CA GLU A 25 -8.46 8.04 -5.61
C GLU A 25 -8.17 6.82 -4.76
N LEU A 26 -6.93 6.69 -4.27
CA LEU A 26 -6.55 5.65 -3.33
C LEU A 26 -6.19 6.28 -2.00
N THR A 27 -6.79 5.77 -0.92
CA THR A 27 -6.43 6.08 0.46
C THR A 27 -5.77 4.84 1.06
N LEU A 28 -4.52 4.97 1.47
CA LEU A 28 -3.73 3.89 2.06
C LEU A 28 -3.37 4.25 3.51
N ASN A 29 -3.46 3.28 4.42
CA ASN A 29 -3.11 3.43 5.84
C ASN A 29 -1.96 2.49 6.23
N ASP A 30 -1.11 2.96 7.14
CA ASP A 30 0.11 2.27 7.60
C ASP A 30 0.98 1.82 6.42
N VAL A 31 1.53 2.80 5.72
CA VAL A 31 2.09 2.62 4.38
C VAL A 31 3.60 2.67 4.42
N TRP A 32 4.24 1.67 3.82
CA TRP A 32 5.62 1.74 3.39
C TRP A 32 5.70 2.17 1.93
N VAL A 33 6.47 3.22 1.64
CA VAL A 33 6.65 3.78 0.31
C VAL A 33 8.02 3.40 -0.24
N TRP A 34 8.05 2.75 -1.41
CA TRP A 34 9.28 2.57 -2.17
C TRP A 34 9.55 3.81 -3.02
N ASP A 35 10.16 4.81 -2.38
CA ASP A 35 10.73 6.00 -3.01
C ASP A 35 12.21 6.09 -2.62
N VAL A 36 13.09 6.01 -3.62
CA VAL A 36 14.55 5.95 -3.39
C VAL A 36 15.11 7.24 -2.81
N TYR A 37 14.40 8.36 -2.95
CA TYR A 37 14.84 9.68 -2.50
C TYR A 37 14.35 10.03 -1.09
N ARG A 38 13.56 9.16 -0.45
CA ARG A 38 13.00 9.41 0.88
C ARG A 38 13.70 8.59 1.96
N SER A 39 14.19 9.29 2.99
CA SER A 39 14.87 8.71 4.15
C SER A 39 13.91 7.93 5.05
N ASP A 40 12.75 8.54 5.37
CA ASP A 40 11.67 7.87 6.09
C ASP A 40 10.63 7.36 5.08
N ARG A 41 10.35 6.06 5.18
CA ARG A 41 9.52 5.34 4.20
C ARG A 41 8.24 4.82 4.82
N PHE A 42 8.10 4.82 6.14
CA PHE A 42 6.84 4.49 6.80
C PHE A 42 6.07 5.76 7.09
N VAL A 43 4.85 5.83 6.57
CA VAL A 43 3.96 6.97 6.76
C VAL A 43 2.58 6.47 7.18
N THR A 44 1.92 7.25 8.02
CA THR A 44 0.62 6.86 8.60
C THR A 44 -0.49 6.80 7.55
N SER A 45 -0.49 7.72 6.57
CA SER A 45 -1.48 7.75 5.51
C SER A 45 -0.91 8.31 4.21
N VAL A 46 -1.34 7.73 3.08
CA VAL A 46 -1.03 8.21 1.73
C VAL A 46 -2.32 8.36 0.94
N LYS A 47 -2.47 9.50 0.26
CA LYS A 47 -3.51 9.69 -0.75
C LYS A 47 -2.90 9.78 -2.14
N VAL A 48 -3.33 8.93 -3.06
CA VAL A 48 -2.89 8.91 -4.46
C VAL A 48 -4.06 9.31 -5.36
N LEU A 49 -3.83 10.27 -6.24
CA LEU A 49 -4.77 10.67 -7.29
C LEU A 49 -4.12 10.41 -8.64
N THR A 50 -4.79 9.65 -9.50
CA THR A 50 -4.22 9.28 -10.79
C THR A 50 -5.30 9.03 -11.85
N PHE A 51 -5.02 9.48 -13.07
CA PHE A 51 -5.79 9.15 -14.28
C PHE A 51 -5.25 7.90 -14.99
N LYS A 52 -4.16 7.33 -14.47
CA LYS A 52 -3.56 6.08 -14.97
C LYS A 52 -4.08 4.89 -14.19
N ASP A 53 -3.97 3.72 -14.79
CA ASP A 53 -4.25 2.45 -14.14
C ASP A 53 -3.42 2.25 -12.87
N VAL A 54 -4.03 1.60 -11.89
CA VAL A 54 -3.40 1.17 -10.65
C VAL A 54 -3.68 -0.31 -10.49
N ASN A 55 -2.66 -1.05 -10.06
CA ASN A 55 -2.78 -2.47 -9.74
C ASN A 55 -2.72 -2.63 -8.22
N VAL A 56 -3.75 -3.24 -7.65
CA VAL A 56 -3.85 -3.51 -6.21
C VAL A 56 -3.86 -5.02 -6.03
N GLU A 57 -2.88 -5.53 -5.27
CA GLU A 57 -2.75 -6.95 -4.96
C GLU A 57 -2.79 -7.15 -3.45
N GLU A 58 -3.59 -8.10 -3.00
CA GLU A 58 -3.57 -8.56 -1.62
C GLU A 58 -2.50 -9.65 -1.48
N LEU A 59 -1.55 -9.44 -0.58
CA LEU A 59 -0.55 -10.45 -0.27
C LEU A 59 -1.23 -11.56 0.54
N GLY A 60 -1.20 -12.79 0.03
CA GLY A 60 -1.78 -13.93 0.73
C GLY A 60 -1.18 -14.12 2.14
N SER A 61 -2.00 -14.62 3.06
CA SER A 61 -1.58 -14.96 4.42
C SER A 61 -0.37 -15.89 4.38
N LYS A 62 0.81 -15.35 4.69
CA LYS A 62 1.92 -16.19 5.10
C LYS A 62 1.61 -16.55 6.55
N ASP A 63 1.26 -17.81 6.80
CA ASP A 63 1.29 -18.33 8.15
C ASP A 63 2.68 -18.03 8.73
N LEU A 64 2.75 -17.03 9.59
CA LEU A 64 3.95 -16.67 10.32
C LEU A 64 4.22 -17.83 11.27
N LYS A 65 4.95 -18.84 10.78
CA LYS A 65 5.45 -19.91 11.62
C LYS A 65 6.48 -19.31 12.54
N LEU A 66 6.13 -19.21 13.82
CA LEU A 66 7.10 -18.83 14.84
C LEU A 66 8.30 -19.78 14.72
N PRO A 67 9.53 -19.26 14.55
CA PRO A 67 10.72 -20.08 14.63
C PRO A 67 10.70 -20.87 15.93
N ARG A 68 10.99 -22.18 15.87
CA ARG A 68 10.97 -23.06 17.06
C ARG A 68 11.87 -22.54 18.18
N GLU A 69 12.94 -21.83 17.83
CA GLU A 69 13.88 -21.20 18.77
C GLU A 69 13.26 -20.06 19.60
N LEU A 70 12.09 -19.55 19.20
CA LEU A 70 11.33 -18.51 19.89
C LEU A 70 10.04 -19.05 20.53
N ALA A 71 9.78 -20.35 20.42
CA ALA A 71 8.69 -20.97 21.15
C ALA A 71 9.06 -20.97 22.64
N LEU A 72 8.17 -20.44 23.47
CA LEU A 72 8.29 -20.59 24.91
C LEU A 72 7.80 -22.00 25.23
N ASP A 73 8.74 -22.92 25.35
CA ASP A 73 8.49 -24.26 25.86
C ASP A 73 8.04 -24.11 27.33
N GLU A 74 6.84 -24.61 27.69
CA GLU A 74 6.45 -24.86 29.10
C GLU A 74 7.04 -26.19 29.60
#